data_AF-A0A1U8ZQ70-F1
#
_entry.id   AF-A0A1U8ZQ70-F1
#
_cell.length_a   1.000
_cell.length_b   1.000
_cell.length_c   1.000
_cell.angle_alpha   90.00
_cell.angle_beta   90.00
_cell.angle_gamma   90.00
#
_symmetry.space_group_name_H-M   'P 1'
#
loop_
_entity.id
_entity.type
_entity.pdbx_description
1 polymer ?
#
loop_
_entity_poly.entity_id
_entity_poly.type
_entity_poly.pdbx_seq_one_letter_code
_entity_poly.pdbx_strand_id
1 'polypeptide(L)' 'ILYFLEKGAQPTGTVHDISKKAGVFTELRLNQQTKFN' A
#
# COMPACT_ATOMS: atom_id res chain seq x y z
N ILE A 1 5.36 -3.35 -5.09
CA ILE A 1 5.00 -2.07 -4.41
C ILE A 1 4.64 -2.28 -2.94
N LEU A 2 3.71 -3.20 -2.62
CA LEU A 2 3.26 -3.48 -1.24
C LEU A 2 4.39 -3.77 -0.26
N TYR A 3 5.38 -4.58 -0.63
CA TYR A 3 6.57 -4.83 0.19
C TYR A 3 7.28 -3.54 0.61
N PHE A 4 7.51 -2.61 -0.33
CA PHE A 4 8.18 -1.34 -0.02
C PHE A 4 7.30 -0.43 0.86
N LEU A 5 5.99 -0.39 0.59
CA LEU A 5 5.03 0.36 1.41
C LEU A 5 4.95 -0.19 2.84
N GLU A 6 4.96 -1.52 3.00
CA GLU A 6 5.00 -2.20 4.29
C GLU A 6 6.30 -1.89 5.05
N LYS A 7 7.41 -1.69 4.34
CA LYS A 7 8.69 -1.24 4.90
C LYS A 7 8.79 0.28 5.11
N GLY A 8 7.72 1.02 4.86
CA GLY A 8 7.64 2.46 5.15
C GLY A 8 7.98 3.38 3.98
N ALA A 9 8.16 2.85 2.76
CA ALA A 9 8.34 3.69 1.58
C ALA A 9 7.12 4.60 1.38
N GLN A 10 7.38 5.90 1.22
CA GLN A 10 6.34 6.89 0.92
C GLN A 10 6.38 7.22 -0.58
N PRO A 11 5.32 6.89 -1.34
CA PRO A 11 5.22 7.32 -2.73
C PRO A 11 4.97 8.84 -2.77
N THR A 12 5.54 9.50 -3.78
CA THR A 12 5.38 10.94 -4.01
C THR A 12 4.54 11.20 -5.27
N GLY A 13 3.92 12.38 -5.33
CA GLY A 13 3.21 12.91 -6.49
C GLY A 13 2.37 11.86 -7.25
N THR A 14 2.71 11.67 -8.52
CA THR A 14 2.02 10.77 -9.44
C THR A 14 1.95 9.31 -8.95
N VAL A 15 3.00 8.81 -8.28
CA VAL A 15 3.02 7.42 -7.79
C VAL A 15 2.02 7.25 -6.65
N HIS A 16 1.85 8.27 -5.79
CA HIS A 16 0.83 8.26 -4.75
C HIS A 16 -0.58 8.20 -5.36
N ASP A 17 -0.85 9.06 -6.35
CA ASP A 17 -2.17 9.14 -7.00
C ASP A 17 -2.54 7.88 -7.75
N ILE A 18 -1.59 7.28 -8.48
CA ILE A 18 -1.80 5.98 -9.14
C ILE A 18 -2.07 4.89 -8.10
N SER A 19 -1.27 4.83 -7.03
CA SER A 19 -1.44 3.82 -5.97
C SER A 19 -2.80 3.94 -5.28
N LYS A 20 -3.27 5.18 -5.07
CA LYS A 20 -4.60 5.46 -4.53
C LYS A 20 -5.70 5.02 -5.49
N LYS A 21 -5.60 5.39 -6.77
CA LYS A 21 -6.60 5.03 -7.80
C LYS A 21 -6.67 3.52 -8.05
N ALA A 22 -5.54 2.83 -7.95
CA ALA A 22 -5.46 1.38 -8.11
C ALA A 22 -5.85 0.60 -6.84
N GLY A 23 -6.17 1.27 -5.73
CA GLY A 23 -6.62 0.61 -4.49
C GLY A 23 -5.51 -0.09 -3.69
N VAL A 24 -4.23 0.22 -3.97
CA VAL A 24 -3.06 -0.44 -3.37
C VAL A 24 -3.05 -0.31 -1.83
N PHE A 25 -3.51 0.82 -1.29
CA PHE A 25 -3.59 1.03 0.16
C PHE A 25 -4.66 0.16 0.83
N THR A 26 -5.74 -0.16 0.13
CA THR A 26 -6.78 -1.07 0.64
C THR A 26 -6.24 -2.51 0.66
N GLU A 27 -5.56 -2.92 -0.40
CA GLU A 27 -4.89 -4.23 -0.46
C GLU A 27 -3.82 -4.38 0.64
N LEU A 28 -3.03 -3.33 0.88
CA LEU A 28 -2.05 -3.29 1.96
C LEU A 28 -2.71 -3.53 3.33
N ARG A 29 -3.82 -2.84 3.61
CA ARG A 29 -4.56 -2.98 4.88
C ARG A 29 -5.13 -4.39 5.05
N LEU A 30 -5.68 -4.98 4.00
CA LEU A 30 -6.21 -6.35 4.05
C LEU A 30 -5.11 -7.37 4.34
N ASN A 31 -3.95 -7.23 3.69
CA ASN A 31 -2.80 -8.10 3.92
C ASN A 31 -2.20 -7.95 5.33
N GLN A 32 -2.33 -6.78 5.94
CA GLN A 32 -1.96 -6.61 7.35
C GLN A 32 -2.95 -7.35 8.25
N GLN A 33 -4.26 -7.21 8.00
CA GLN A 33 -5.29 -7.88 8.79
C GLN A 33 -5.18 -9.41 8.74
N THR A 34 -4.86 -10.00 7.59
CA THR A 34 -4.66 -11.46 7.47
C THR A 34 -3.40 -11.98 8.16
N LYS A 35 -2.38 -11.16 8.38
CA LYS A 35 -1.17 -11.54 9.12
C LYS A 35 -1.36 -11.57 10.63
N PHE A 36 -2.38 -10.87 11.15
CA PHE A 36 -2.67 -10.79 12.59
C PHE A 36 -3.81 -11.72 13.04
N ASN A 37 -4.38 -12.50 12.11
CA ASN A 37 -5.34 -13.56 12.38
C ASN A 37 -4.64 -14.92 12.40
#